data_AF-A0ABD6A3C0-F1
#
_entry.id   AF-A0ABD6A3C0-F1
#
_cell.length_a   1.000
_cell.length_b   1.000
_cell.length_c   1.000
_cell.angle_alpha   90.00
_cell.angle_beta   90.00
_cell.angle_gamma   90.00
#
_symmetry.space_group_name_H-M   'P 1'
#
loop_
_entity.id
_entity.type
_entity.pdbx_description
1 polymer ?
#
loop_
_entity_poly.entity_id
_entity_poly.type
_entity_poly.pdbx_seq_one_letter_code
_entity_poly.pdbx_strand_id
1 'polypeptide(L)'
;MTDDDTDGVPDSDPRHIDPAGDLADLVESGEFDIELEDDQDVDELREFIERAEAREFGADPGVEATVRIARALLEDADDDSP
;
A
#
# COMPACT_ATOMS: atom_id res chain seq x y z
N MET A 1 31.95 -16.05 -14.13
CA MET A 1 31.28 -14.76 -14.37
C MET A 1 29.84 -15.00 -14.00
N THR A 2 29.40 -14.40 -12.89
CA THR A 2 28.00 -14.38 -12.51
C THR A 2 27.45 -13.13 -13.20
N ASP A 3 26.84 -13.31 -14.37
CA ASP A 3 26.02 -12.27 -14.99
C ASP A 3 24.74 -12.18 -14.14
N ASP A 4 24.76 -11.31 -13.14
CA ASP A 4 23.58 -10.81 -12.46
C ASP A 4 23.41 -9.34 -12.86
N ASP A 5 23.28 -9.10 -14.17
CA ASP A 5 22.76 -7.86 -14.72
C ASP A 5 21.22 -7.94 -14.64
N THR A 6 20.70 -7.90 -13.41
CA THR A 6 19.30 -7.56 -13.16
C THR A 6 19.22 -6.08 -12.82
N ASP A 7 19.63 -5.22 -13.76
CA ASP A 7 19.18 -3.82 -13.72
C ASP A 7 17.65 -3.87 -13.81
N GLY A 8 16.98 -3.78 -12.66
CA GLY A 8 15.53 -3.70 -12.58
C GLY A 8 15.03 -2.60 -13.51
N VAL A 9 13.89 -2.82 -14.16
CA VAL A 9 13.32 -1.78 -15.03
C VAL A 9 12.84 -0.62 -14.15
N PRO A 10 13.04 0.66 -14.54
CA PRO A 10 12.57 1.79 -13.75
C PRO A 10 11.03 1.76 -13.61
N ASP A 11 10.48 2.33 -12.54
CA ASP A 11 9.02 2.37 -12.30
C ASP A 11 8.22 3.03 -13.45
N SER A 12 8.86 3.92 -14.22
CA SER A 12 8.25 4.56 -15.39
C SER A 12 8.27 3.69 -16.66
N ASP A 13 8.97 2.55 -16.67
CA ASP A 13 8.99 1.62 -17.80
C ASP A 13 7.66 0.86 -17.83
N PRO A 14 6.94 0.84 -18.96
CA PRO A 14 5.66 0.12 -19.08
C PRO A 14 5.78 -1.40 -18.94
N ARG A 15 7.00 -1.94 -18.87
CA ARG A 15 7.28 -3.35 -18.57
C ARG A 15 7.60 -3.57 -17.09
N HIS A 16 7.63 -2.52 -16.28
CA HIS A 16 7.74 -2.64 -14.83
C HIS A 16 6.50 -3.34 -14.31
N ILE A 17 6.73 -4.43 -13.60
CA ILE A 17 5.69 -5.10 -12.84
C ILE A 17 5.78 -4.49 -11.45
N ASP A 18 4.69 -3.88 -10.98
CA ASP A 18 4.56 -3.37 -9.62
C ASP A 18 3.53 -4.22 -8.87
N PRO A 19 3.94 -5.39 -8.34
CA PRO A 19 2.99 -6.27 -7.65
C PRO A 19 2.33 -5.59 -6.46
N ALA A 20 3.00 -4.64 -5.82
CA ALA A 20 2.48 -3.94 -4.65
C ALA A 20 1.42 -2.90 -5.08
N GLY A 21 1.70 -2.12 -6.13
CA GLY A 21 0.74 -1.22 -6.75
C GLY A 21 -0.48 -1.94 -7.32
N ASP A 22 -0.26 -3.02 -8.08
CA ASP A 22 -1.34 -3.84 -8.64
C ASP A 22 -2.28 -4.35 -7.54
N LEU A 23 -1.74 -4.81 -6.41
CA LEU A 23 -2.53 -5.23 -5.25
C LEU A 23 -3.30 -4.07 -4.61
N ALA A 24 -2.67 -2.89 -4.48
CA ALA A 24 -3.34 -1.72 -3.93
C ALA A 24 -4.54 -1.29 -4.78
N ASP A 25 -4.39 -1.31 -6.11
CA ASP A 25 -5.46 -0.96 -7.05
C ASP A 25 -6.64 -1.96 -6.96
N LEU A 26 -6.36 -3.25 -6.74
CA LEU A 26 -7.40 -4.26 -6.54
C LEU A 26 -8.20 -4.04 -5.24
N VAL A 27 -7.52 -3.69 -4.14
CA VAL A 27 -8.17 -3.35 -2.87
C VAL A 27 -9.04 -2.09 -3.02
N GLU A 28 -8.51 -1.03 -3.64
CA GLU A 28 -9.25 0.22 -3.90
C GLU A 28 -10.49 -0.04 -4.78
N SER A 29 -10.41 -0.97 -5.73
CA SER A 29 -11.55 -1.31 -6.59
C SER A 29 -12.67 -2.08 -5.88
N GLY A 30 -12.45 -2.55 -4.65
CA GLY A 30 -13.36 -3.44 -3.94
C GLY A 30 -13.45 -4.85 -4.54
N GLU A 31 -12.46 -5.28 -5.33
CA GLU A 31 -12.41 -6.65 -5.86
C GLU A 31 -12.19 -7.68 -4.73
N PHE A 32 -11.48 -7.25 -3.68
CA PHE A 32 -11.36 -8.00 -2.44
C PHE A 32 -12.24 -7.41 -1.34
N ASP A 33 -12.99 -8.27 -0.67
CA ASP A 33 -13.75 -7.96 0.54
C ASP A 33 -12.77 -8.06 1.72
N ILE A 34 -12.11 -6.95 2.04
CA ILE A 34 -11.11 -6.85 3.12
C ILE A 34 -11.54 -5.75 4.06
N GLU A 35 -11.69 -6.10 5.34
CA GLU A 35 -12.08 -5.20 6.41
C GLU A 35 -11.08 -5.33 7.57
N LEU A 36 -10.97 -4.29 8.40
CA LEU A 36 -10.20 -4.38 9.64
C LEU A 36 -10.98 -5.20 10.67
N GLU A 37 -10.30 -6.15 11.33
CA GLU A 37 -10.91 -6.88 12.45
C GLU A 37 -11.14 -5.94 13.65
N ASP A 38 -12.16 -6.23 14.47
CA ASP A 38 -12.55 -5.42 15.64
C ASP A 38 -11.42 -5.20 16.66
N ASP A 39 -10.43 -6.10 16.69
CA ASP A 39 -9.27 -6.04 17.59
C ASP A 39 -8.07 -5.27 17.01
N GLN A 40 -8.16 -4.75 15.78
CA GLN A 40 -7.11 -3.96 15.16
C GLN A 40 -7.19 -2.48 15.58
N ASP A 41 -6.04 -1.90 15.88
CA ASP A 41 -5.94 -0.52 16.35
C ASP A 41 -5.97 0.48 15.17
N VAL A 42 -7.15 1.02 14.87
CA VAL A 42 -7.37 2.04 13.82
C VAL A 42 -6.50 3.28 14.02
N ASP A 43 -6.27 3.69 15.26
CA ASP A 43 -5.42 4.84 15.57
C ASP A 43 -3.93 4.57 15.27
N GLU A 44 -3.46 3.33 15.48
CA GLU A 44 -2.10 2.92 15.10
C GLU A 44 -1.94 2.91 13.58
N LEU A 45 -2.97 2.46 12.86
CA LEU A 45 -2.98 2.48 11.40
C LEU A 45 -2.92 3.91 10.84
N ARG A 46 -3.65 4.85 11.47
CA ARG A 46 -3.59 6.28 11.14
C ARG A 46 -2.20 6.88 11.41
N GLU A 47 -1.59 6.57 12.55
CA GLU A 47 -0.22 7.01 12.87
C GLU A 47 0.78 6.48 11.83
N PHE A 48 0.66 5.21 11.43
CA PHE A 48 1.52 4.62 10.41
C PHE A 48 1.47 5.41 9.09
N ILE A 49 0.26 5.76 8.63
CA ILE A 49 0.08 6.54 7.39
C ILE A 49 0.77 7.90 7.51
N GLU A 50 0.55 8.63 8.60
CA GLU A 50 1.17 9.95 8.81
C GLU A 50 2.70 9.88 8.75
N ARG A 51 3.29 8.86 9.38
CA ARG A 51 4.75 8.65 9.39
C ARG A 51 5.30 8.26 8.03
N ALA A 52 4.55 7.44 7.30
CA ALA A 52 4.90 7.05 5.93
C ALA A 52 4.86 8.25 4.97
N GLU A 53 3.84 9.10 5.07
CA GLU A 53 3.73 10.33 4.26
C GLU A 53 4.79 11.38 4.63
N ALA A 54 5.22 11.40 5.89
CA ALA A 54 6.38 12.17 6.33
C ALA A 54 7.73 11.62 5.79
N ARG A 55 7.70 10.53 5.01
CA ARG A 55 8.85 9.79 4.47
C ARG A 55 9.78 9.26 5.55
N GLU A 56 9.26 8.94 6.73
CA GLU A 56 10.06 8.37 7.81
C GLU A 56 10.63 6.98 7.44
N PHE A 57 9.94 6.23 6.57
CA PHE A 57 10.37 4.93 6.05
C PHE A 57 11.17 5.01 4.74
N GLY A 58 11.40 6.21 4.20
CA GLY A 58 12.02 6.41 2.88
C GLY A 58 11.01 6.43 1.72
N ALA A 59 11.52 6.60 0.49
CA ALA A 59 10.72 6.53 -0.74
C ALA A 59 10.74 5.10 -1.28
N ASP A 60 9.98 4.23 -0.62
CA ASP A 60 9.86 2.82 -0.97
C ASP A 60 8.49 2.54 -1.62
N PRO A 61 8.43 1.96 -2.83
CA PRO A 61 7.17 1.65 -3.52
C PRO A 61 6.25 0.73 -2.70
N GLY A 62 6.81 -0.20 -1.92
CA GLY A 62 6.05 -1.08 -1.05
C GLY A 62 5.37 -0.32 0.09
N VAL A 63 6.06 0.69 0.67
CA VAL A 63 5.46 1.60 1.66
C VAL A 63 4.33 2.41 1.02
N GLU A 64 4.53 2.97 -0.18
CA GLU A 64 3.49 3.75 -0.87
C GLU A 64 2.24 2.90 -1.20
N ALA A 65 2.43 1.66 -1.64
CA ALA A 65 1.34 0.71 -1.85
C ALA A 65 0.62 0.36 -0.54
N THR A 66 1.38 0.14 0.55
CA THR A 66 0.81 -0.16 1.88
C THR A 66 -0.03 1.01 2.38
N VAL A 67 0.40 2.26 2.19
CA VAL A 67 -0.38 3.46 2.55
C VAL A 67 -1.68 3.55 1.75
N ARG A 68 -1.65 3.21 0.46
CA ARG A 68 -2.86 3.16 -0.37
C ARG A 68 -3.87 2.14 0.14
N ILE A 69 -3.42 0.93 0.44
CA ILE A 69 -4.25 -0.14 1.03
C ILE A 69 -4.82 0.32 2.38
N ALA A 70 -3.97 0.83 3.27
CA ALA A 70 -4.38 1.29 4.60
C ALA A 70 -5.43 2.41 4.54
N ARG A 71 -5.33 3.32 3.57
CA ARG A 71 -6.34 4.36 3.33
C ARG A 71 -7.68 3.81 2.88
N ALA A 72 -7.67 2.87 1.94
CA ALA A 72 -8.90 2.23 1.47
C ALA A 72 -9.63 1.52 2.64
N LEU A 73 -8.88 0.81 3.48
CA LEU A 73 -9.44 0.14 4.67
C LEU A 73 -10.01 1.12 5.70
N LEU A 74 -9.37 2.28 5.88
CA LEU A 74 -9.87 3.32 6.79
C LEU A 74 -11.12 4.01 6.25
N GLU A 75 -11.18 4.26 4.94
CA GLU A 75 -12.36 4.86 4.29
C GLU A 75 -13.59 3.95 4.50
N ASP A 76 -13.42 2.64 4.32
CA ASP A 76 -14.48 1.66 4.53
C ASP A 76 -14.93 1.60 6.02
N ALA A 77 -13.98 1.60 6.95
CA ALA A 77 -14.26 1.61 8.40
C ALA A 77 -14.93 2.93 8.89
N ASP A 78 -14.58 4.07 8.29
CA ASP A 78 -15.20 5.36 8.59
C ASP A 78 -16.62 5.47 7.96
N ASP A 79 -16.91 4.78 6.83
CA ASP A 79 -18.26 4.71 6.23
C ASP A 79 -19.22 3.80 7.01
N ASP A 80 -18.73 2.76 7.70
CA ASP A 80 -19.54 1.90 8.60
C ASP A 80 -19.83 2.56 9.97
N SER A 81 -19.15 3.68 10.29
CA SER A 81 -19.37 4.42 11.53
C SER A 81 -20.69 5.24 11.52
N PRO A 82 -21.62 5.03 12.47
CA PRO A 82 -22.99 5.59 12.45
C PRO A 82 -23.15 7.09 12.73
#